data_AF-A0AAU8YV40-F1
#
_entry.id   AF-A0AAU8YV40-F1
#
_cell.length_a   1.000
_cell.length_b   1.000
_cell.length_c   1.000
_cell.angle_alpha   90.00
_cell.angle_beta   90.00
_cell.angle_gamma   90.00
#
_symmetry.space_group_name_H-M   'P 1'
#
loop_
_entity.id
_entity.type
_entity.pdbx_description
1 polymer ?
#
loop_
_entity_poly.entity_id
_entity_poly.type
_entity_poly.pdbx_seq_one_letter_code
_entity_poly.pdbx_strand_id
1 'polypeptide(L)' 'MKCPVCSEEVDLFDICDNCGWQNNGSKEKEEDLQGPNKMTLRQAKKAYKKGEKVL' A
#
# COMPACT_ATOMS: atom_id res chain seq x y z
N MET A 1 -11.86 1.52 -3.95
CA MET A 1 -11.66 0.65 -2.76
C MET A 1 -10.74 1.37 -1.80
N LYS A 2 -10.72 1.01 -0.52
CA LYS A 2 -9.86 1.70 0.45
C LYS A 2 -8.42 1.20 0.34
N CYS A 3 -7.49 2.14 0.14
CA CYS A 3 -6.06 1.86 0.16
C CYS A 3 -5.69 1.25 1.52
N PRO A 4 -5.03 0.07 1.56
CA PRO A 4 -4.75 -0.61 2.81
C PRO A 4 -3.69 0.10 3.68
N VAL A 5 -3.01 1.11 3.13
CA VAL A 5 -2.00 1.90 3.85
C VAL A 5 -2.61 3.16 4.48
N CYS A 6 -3.27 3.99 3.68
CA CYS A 6 -3.74 5.32 4.09
C CYS A 6 -5.26 5.49 4.11
N SER A 7 -6.04 4.49 3.68
CA SER A 7 -7.50 4.54 3.57
C SER A 7 -8.07 5.56 2.59
N GLU A 8 -7.25 6.13 1.70
CA GLU A 8 -7.74 6.92 0.56
C GLU A 8 -8.47 6.00 -0.45
N GLU A 9 -9.37 6.57 -1.25
CA GLU A 9 -9.91 5.80 -2.39
C GLU A 9 -8.83 5.52 -3.43
N VAL A 10 -8.83 4.29 -3.93
CA VAL A 10 -7.95 3.81 -5.01
C VAL A 10 -8.67 2.74 -5.82
N ASP A 11 -8.42 2.69 -7.11
CA ASP A 11 -8.99 1.68 -8.00
C ASP A 11 -8.34 0.31 -7.78
N LEU A 12 -9.04 -0.75 -8.15
CA LEU A 12 -8.56 -2.12 -7.96
C LEU A 12 -7.30 -2.36 -8.81
N PHE A 13 -6.25 -2.90 -8.18
CA PHE A 13 -4.93 -3.10 -8.79
C PHE A 13 -4.20 -1.82 -9.23
N ASP A 14 -4.60 -0.66 -8.72
CA ASP A 14 -3.98 0.63 -9.00
C ASP A 14 -3.06 1.12 -7.86
N ILE A 15 -2.22 2.10 -8.19
CA ILE A 15 -1.31 2.80 -7.28
C ILE A 15 -2.07 3.94 -6.62
N CYS A 16 -2.07 3.99 -5.29
CA CYS A 16 -2.70 5.08 -4.55
C CYS A 16 -1.92 6.38 -4.73
N ASP A 17 -2.55 7.43 -5.27
CA ASP A 17 -1.90 8.73 -5.48
C ASP A 17 -1.42 9.42 -4.19
N ASN A 18 -2.04 9.10 -3.06
CA ASN A 18 -1.69 9.70 -1.78
C ASN A 18 -0.43 9.07 -1.14
N CYS A 19 -0.32 7.73 -1.13
CA CYS A 19 0.79 7.06 -0.45
C CYS A 19 1.73 6.28 -1.39
N GLY A 20 1.36 6.06 -2.64
CA GLY A 20 2.17 5.32 -3.61
C GLY A 20 2.11 3.79 -3.49
N TRP A 21 1.26 3.24 -2.62
CA TRP A 21 1.06 1.79 -2.52
C TRP A 21 0.21 1.25 -3.66
N GLN A 22 0.67 0.22 -4.38
CA GLN A 22 -0.19 -0.53 -5.29
C GLN A 22 -0.97 -1.60 -4.52
N ASN A 23 -2.30 -1.58 -4.62
CA ASN A 23 -3.13 -2.59 -3.98
C ASN A 23 -3.20 -3.90 -4.78
N ASN A 24 -3.42 -5.02 -4.09
CA ASN A 24 -3.63 -6.34 -4.72
C ASN A 24 -5.08 -6.86 -4.58
N GLY A 25 -6.04 -5.95 -4.42
CA GLY A 25 -7.45 -6.30 -4.22
C GLY A 25 -7.69 -7.17 -2.99
N SER A 26 -8.50 -8.23 -3.15
CA SER A 26 -8.81 -9.19 -2.07
C SER A 26 -7.64 -10.09 -1.68
N LYS A 27 -6.53 -10.07 -2.43
CA LYS A 27 -5.34 -10.90 -2.19
C LYS A 27 -4.25 -10.19 -1.40
N GLU A 28 -4.55 -9.03 -0.80
CA GLU A 28 -3.60 -8.30 0.05
C GLU A 28 -3.02 -9.16 1.18
N LYS A 29 -1.71 -9.06 1.37
CA LYS A 29 -0.95 -9.78 2.41
C LYS A 29 -0.01 -8.82 3.14
N GLU A 30 0.08 -8.99 4.46
CA GLU A 30 0.86 -8.08 5.30
C GLU A 30 2.38 -8.25 5.19
N GLU A 31 2.86 -9.47 4.98
CA GLU A 31 4.29 -9.83 5.15
C GLU A 31 5.00 -10.20 3.84
N ASP A 32 4.25 -10.35 2.74
CA ASP A 32 4.82 -10.64 1.42
C ASP A 32 4.98 -9.36 0.60
N LEU A 33 5.99 -9.31 -0.27
CA LEU A 33 6.03 -8.32 -1.35
C LEU A 33 4.97 -8.65 -2.40
N GLN A 34 4.28 -7.63 -2.89
CA GLN A 34 3.20 -7.77 -3.86
C GLN A 34 3.39 -6.80 -5.01
N GLY A 35 3.34 -7.30 -6.24
CA GLY A 35 3.50 -6.49 -7.44
C GLY A 35 4.84 -5.72 -7.44
N PRO A 36 4.83 -4.41 -7.75
CA PRO A 36 6.03 -3.57 -7.82
C PRO A 36 6.46 -2.99 -6.47
N ASN A 37 5.70 -3.19 -5.40
CA ASN A 37 5.99 -2.63 -4.07
C ASN A 37 7.38 -3.08 -3.59
N LYS A 38 8.14 -2.15 -2.98
CA LYS A 38 9.52 -2.41 -2.48
C LYS A 38 9.59 -2.79 -1.01
N MET A 39 8.44 -2.79 -0.34
CA MET A 39 8.30 -3.15 1.07
C MET A 39 6.99 -3.91 1.29
N THR A 40 6.88 -4.62 2.41
CA THR A 40 5.64 -5.33 2.76
C THR A 40 4.55 -4.35 3.15
N LEU A 41 3.27 -4.76 3.08
CA LEU A 41 2.17 -3.88 3.48
C LEU A 41 2.32 -3.44 4.95
N ARG A 42 2.84 -4.31 5.82
CA ARG A 42 3.15 -3.96 7.22
C ARG A 42 4.21 -2.87 7.33
N GLN A 43 5.25 -2.93 6.50
CA GLN A 43 6.29 -1.89 6.45
C GLN A 43 5.72 -0.59 5.89
N ALA A 44 4.92 -0.64 4.82
CA ALA A 44 4.27 0.53 4.23
C ALA A 44 3.36 1.27 5.24
N LYS A 45 2.53 0.53 5.99
CA LYS A 45 1.72 1.10 7.08
C LYS A 45 2.56 1.78 8.15
N LYS A 46 3.73 1.22 8.51
CA LYS A 46 4.66 1.82 9.49
C LYS A 46 5.34 3.06 8.93
N ALA A 47 5.83 3.02 7.69
CA ALA A 47 6.45 4.15 7.02
C ALA A 47 5.47 5.33 6.92
N TYR A 48 4.25 5.09 6.43
CA TYR A 48 3.20 6.11 6.33
C TYR A 48 2.90 6.78 7.68
N LYS A 49 2.77 6.00 8.76
CA LYS A 49 2.55 6.52 10.12
C LYS A 49 3.68 7.41 10.64
N LYS A 50 4.91 7.21 10.15
CA LYS A 50 6.07 8.02 10.50
C LYS A 50 6.27 9.22 9.57
N GLY A 51 5.43 9.37 8.53
CA GLY A 51 5.65 10.35 7.46
C GLY A 51 6.83 10.00 6.54
N GLU A 52 7.26 8.74 6.56
CA GLU A 52 8.29 8.21 5.65
C GLU A 52 7.66 7.85 4.30
N LYS A 53 8.50 7.80 3.26
CA LYS A 53 8.08 7.44 1.90
C LYS A 53 7.76 5.94 1.83
N VAL A 54 6.62 5.60 1.21
CA VAL A 54 6.14 4.20 1.04
C VAL A 54 6.59 3.57 -0.29
N LEU A 55 7.01 4.39 -1.26
CA LEU A 55 7.45 3.98 -2.61
C LEU A 55 8.61 2.98 -2.60
#